data_AF-A0A1Q6QSL5-F1
#
_entry.id   AF-A0A1Q6QSL5-F1
#
_cell.length_a   1.000
_cell.length_b   1.000
_cell.length_c   1.000
_cell.angle_alpha   90.00
_cell.angle_beta   90.00
_cell.angle_gamma   90.00
#
_symmetry.space_group_name_H-M   'P 1'
#
loop_
_entity.id
_entity.type
_entity.pdbx_description
1 polymer ?
#
loop_
_entity_poly.entity_id
_entity_poly.type
_entity_poly.pdbx_seq_one_letter_code
_entity_poly.pdbx_strand_id
1 'polypeptide(L)'
;MAWSILNDMGCDPAEIATIVTAIGNHDEGNGVPVNEVAAALILADKADVRRSRVRNTDTTTFDIHDRVNYSVKKSQLKINEDRTLVKLKLTVDTKYGSVMDYFEIFMQRMILCRKAAERLGLQFKLMINEQQLI
;
A
#
# COMPACT_ATOMS: atom_id res chain seq x y z
N MET A 1 -9.50 -20.25 3.11
CA MET A 1 -9.17 -19.86 4.50
C MET A 1 -10.10 -18.76 5.02
N ALA A 2 -10.11 -17.53 4.46
CA ALA A 2 -10.97 -16.44 4.96
C ALA A 2 -12.49 -16.76 4.88
N TRP A 3 -12.98 -17.29 3.75
CA TRP A 3 -14.39 -17.67 3.60
C TRP A 3 -14.86 -18.64 4.70
N SER A 4 -14.10 -19.72 4.93
CA SER A 4 -14.46 -20.74 5.93
C SER A 4 -14.58 -20.14 7.33
N ILE A 5 -13.61 -19.32 7.75
CA ILE A 5 -13.62 -18.69 9.08
C ILE A 5 -14.86 -17.80 9.24
N LEU A 6 -15.15 -16.94 8.25
CA LEU A 6 -16.28 -16.03 8.34
C LEU A 6 -17.63 -16.77 8.29
N ASN A 7 -17.72 -17.83 7.47
CA ASN A 7 -18.89 -18.69 7.38
C ASN A 7 -19.14 -19.42 8.70
N ASP A 8 -18.10 -19.97 9.33
CA ASP A 8 -18.20 -20.67 10.61
C ASP A 8 -18.59 -19.73 11.76
N MET A 9 -18.23 -18.44 11.66
CA MET A 9 -18.67 -17.38 12.57
C MET A 9 -20.11 -16.89 12.33
N GLY A 10 -20.79 -17.39 11.30
CA GLY A 10 -22.16 -16.99 10.96
C GLY A 10 -22.27 -15.58 10.36
N CYS A 11 -21.21 -15.08 9.71
CA CYS A 11 -21.22 -13.78 9.02
C CYS A 11 -22.21 -13.81 7.85
N ASP A 12 -22.81 -12.65 7.53
CA ASP A 12 -23.75 -12.54 6.42
C ASP A 12 -23.07 -12.90 5.09
N PRO A 13 -23.70 -13.72 4.21
CA PRO A 13 -23.09 -14.12 2.94
C PRO A 13 -22.63 -12.96 2.05
N ALA A 14 -23.32 -11.81 2.06
CA ALA A 14 -22.93 -10.64 1.27
C ALA A 14 -21.69 -9.94 1.85
N GLU A 15 -21.55 -9.91 3.17
CA GLU A 15 -20.33 -9.42 3.83
C GLU A 15 -19.14 -10.34 3.56
N ILE A 16 -19.34 -11.67 3.63
CA ILE A 16 -18.32 -12.65 3.28
C ILE A 16 -17.85 -12.43 1.84
N ALA A 17 -18.78 -12.31 0.89
CA ALA A 17 -18.46 -12.06 -0.50
C ALA A 17 -17.63 -10.78 -0.65
N THR A 18 -18.03 -9.69 0.01
CA THR A 18 -17.31 -8.42 -0.02
C THR A 18 -15.87 -8.55 0.48
N ILE A 19 -15.66 -9.20 1.63
CA ILE A 19 -14.34 -9.37 2.25
C ILE A 19 -13.46 -10.30 1.41
N VAL A 20 -13.96 -11.45 1.01
CA VAL A 20 -13.19 -12.44 0.23
C VAL A 20 -12.81 -11.86 -1.12
N THR A 21 -13.71 -11.13 -1.77
CA THR A 21 -13.41 -10.42 -3.03
C THR A 21 -12.33 -9.35 -2.82
N ALA A 22 -12.38 -8.58 -1.74
CA ALA A 22 -11.32 -7.61 -1.44
C ALA A 22 -9.95 -8.29 -1.25
N ILE A 23 -9.91 -9.38 -0.47
CA ILE A 23 -8.68 -10.17 -0.27
C ILE A 23 -8.18 -10.75 -1.60
N GLY A 24 -9.05 -11.26 -2.46
CA GLY A 24 -8.64 -11.86 -3.74
C GLY A 24 -8.07 -10.85 -4.75
N ASN A 25 -8.38 -9.56 -4.61
CA ASN A 25 -8.08 -8.55 -5.62
C ASN A 25 -7.07 -7.48 -5.18
N HIS A 26 -6.37 -7.64 -4.05
CA HIS A 26 -5.45 -6.62 -3.53
C HIS A 26 -3.98 -6.76 -3.96
N ASP A 27 -3.61 -7.84 -4.67
CA ASP A 27 -2.23 -8.11 -5.11
C ASP A 27 -1.81 -7.26 -6.31
N GLU A 28 -0.54 -6.87 -6.41
CA GLU A 28 -0.02 -5.98 -7.45
C GLU A 28 -0.09 -6.56 -8.87
N GLY A 29 -0.01 -7.88 -9.04
CA GLY A 29 0.08 -8.51 -10.36
C GLY A 29 -1.25 -8.45 -11.13
N ASN A 30 -2.35 -8.77 -10.44
CA ASN A 30 -3.68 -8.89 -11.05
C ASN A 30 -4.76 -8.08 -10.31
N GLY A 31 -4.38 -7.30 -9.30
CA GLY A 31 -5.32 -6.64 -8.41
C GLY A 31 -6.14 -5.55 -9.08
N VAL A 32 -7.40 -5.49 -8.67
CA VAL A 32 -8.37 -4.52 -9.16
C VAL A 32 -9.21 -4.04 -7.97
N PRO A 33 -9.35 -2.72 -7.75
CA PRO A 33 -10.24 -2.18 -6.72
C PRO A 33 -11.72 -2.35 -7.14
N VAL A 34 -12.23 -3.57 -7.06
CA VAL A 34 -13.57 -3.94 -7.57
C VAL A 34 -14.71 -3.35 -6.75
N ASN A 35 -14.48 -3.02 -5.48
CA ASN A 35 -15.41 -2.32 -4.60
C ASN A 35 -14.65 -1.39 -3.63
N GLU A 36 -15.37 -0.62 -2.83
CA GLU A 36 -14.79 0.36 -1.90
C GLU A 36 -13.91 -0.29 -0.82
N VAL A 37 -14.31 -1.48 -0.33
CA VAL A 37 -13.54 -2.25 0.66
C VAL A 37 -12.20 -2.73 0.08
N ALA A 38 -12.21 -3.24 -1.15
CA ALA A 38 -11.01 -3.64 -1.88
C ALA A 38 -10.09 -2.44 -2.12
N ALA A 39 -10.65 -1.30 -2.51
CA ALA A 39 -9.88 -0.07 -2.69
C ALA A 39 -9.23 0.41 -1.39
N ALA A 40 -9.96 0.42 -0.28
CA ALA A 40 -9.43 0.77 1.03
C ALA A 40 -8.33 -0.21 1.49
N LEU A 41 -8.54 -1.52 1.29
CA LEU A 41 -7.54 -2.56 1.60
C LEU A 41 -6.26 -2.36 0.79
N ILE A 42 -6.37 -2.12 -0.51
CA ILE A 42 -5.23 -1.86 -1.39
C ILE A 42 -4.43 -0.65 -0.89
N LEU A 43 -5.09 0.47 -0.61
CA LEU A 43 -4.41 1.67 -0.10
C LEU A 43 -3.69 1.38 1.22
N ALA A 44 -4.33 0.66 2.13
CA ALA A 44 -3.75 0.33 3.43
C ALA A 44 -2.53 -0.60 3.31
N ASP A 45 -2.59 -1.63 2.47
CA ASP A 45 -1.50 -2.59 2.30
C ASP A 45 -0.33 -2.02 1.48
N LYS A 46 -0.64 -1.42 0.32
CA LYS A 46 0.38 -1.03 -0.66
C LYS A 46 1.08 0.28 -0.30
N ALA A 47 0.47 1.13 0.51
CA ALA A 47 1.12 2.31 1.06
C ALA A 47 2.01 2.00 2.28
N ASP A 48 1.94 0.79 2.86
CA ASP A 48 2.74 0.41 4.03
C ASP A 48 4.21 0.13 3.67
N VAL A 49 4.98 1.21 3.48
CA VAL A 49 6.43 1.19 3.30
C VAL A 49 7.08 1.89 4.49
N ARG A 50 7.84 1.16 5.30
CA ARG A 50 8.49 1.71 6.51
C ARG A 50 9.62 0.81 7.00
N ARG A 51 10.65 1.42 7.60
CA ARG A 51 11.81 0.71 8.18
C ARG A 51 11.43 -0.38 9.17
N SER A 52 10.42 -0.16 10.01
CA SER A 52 10.00 -1.11 11.04
C SER A 52 9.41 -2.41 10.50
N ARG A 53 9.14 -2.51 9.18
CA ARG A 53 8.69 -3.75 8.52
C ARG A 53 9.83 -4.73 8.32
N VAL A 54 11.07 -4.23 8.24
CA VAL A 54 12.27 -5.03 8.01
C VAL A 54 12.62 -5.77 9.28
N ARG A 55 12.47 -7.09 9.25
CA ARG A 55 12.81 -7.98 10.38
C ARG A 55 14.28 -8.39 10.38
N ASN A 56 14.91 -8.40 9.21
CA ASN A 56 16.33 -8.67 9.08
C ASN A 56 17.13 -7.54 9.77
N THR A 57 17.97 -7.90 10.73
CA THR A 57 18.80 -6.95 11.47
C THR A 57 20.19 -6.76 10.86
N ASP A 58 20.62 -7.70 10.00
CA ASP A 58 21.92 -7.63 9.35
C ASP A 58 21.81 -6.93 7.98
N THR A 59 22.16 -5.64 7.97
CA THR A 59 22.11 -4.78 6.79
C THR A 59 22.96 -5.28 5.63
N THR A 60 23.96 -6.14 5.86
CA THR A 60 24.82 -6.68 4.79
C THR A 60 24.12 -7.75 3.95
N THR A 61 23.04 -8.33 4.48
CA THR A 61 22.25 -9.39 3.84
C THR A 61 20.91 -8.91 3.30
N PHE A 62 20.70 -7.59 3.25
CA PHE A 62 19.45 -7.02 2.78
C PHE A 62 19.21 -7.33 1.31
N ASP A 63 18.01 -7.81 1.02
CA ASP A 63 17.50 -7.83 -0.35
C ASP A 63 17.05 -6.40 -0.77
N ILE A 64 16.53 -6.29 -1.99
CA ILE A 64 16.05 -5.03 -2.55
C ILE A 64 14.84 -4.46 -1.78
N HIS A 65 13.96 -5.32 -1.24
CA HIS A 65 12.79 -4.90 -0.49
C HIS A 65 13.17 -4.41 0.90
N ASP A 66 14.08 -5.11 1.58
CA ASP A 66 14.64 -4.73 2.87
C ASP A 66 15.35 -3.39 2.73
N ARG A 67 16.18 -3.21 1.70
CA ARG A 67 16.89 -1.95 1.44
C ARG A 67 15.92 -0.77 1.27
N VAL A 68 14.89 -0.92 0.44
CA VAL A 68 13.90 0.14 0.20
C VAL A 68 13.05 0.41 1.44
N ASN A 69 12.55 -0.62 2.14
CA ASN A 69 11.80 -0.39 3.37
C ASN A 69 12.66 0.27 4.45
N TYR A 70 13.90 -0.19 4.61
CA TYR A 70 14.84 0.33 5.59
C TYR A 70 15.25 1.78 5.30
N SER A 71 15.28 2.22 4.04
CA SER A 71 15.55 3.61 3.71
C SER A 71 14.42 4.55 4.15
N VAL A 72 13.17 4.08 4.28
CA VAL A 72 12.03 4.89 4.70
C VAL A 72 12.01 5.11 6.22
N LYS A 73 12.48 6.29 6.66
CA LYS A 73 12.49 6.72 8.08
C LYS A 73 11.13 7.14 8.60
N LYS A 74 10.30 7.74 7.76
CA LYS A 74 8.93 8.18 8.09
C LYS A 74 8.00 7.86 6.93
N SER A 75 6.81 7.40 7.24
CA SER A 75 5.75 7.12 6.28
C SER A 75 4.43 7.61 6.85
N GLN A 76 3.67 8.36 6.06
CA GLN A 76 2.37 8.91 6.44
C GLN A 76 1.41 8.84 5.26
N LEU A 77 0.29 8.14 5.45
CA LEU A 77 -0.85 8.17 4.54
C LEU A 77 -1.91 9.09 5.15
N LYS A 78 -2.33 10.13 4.42
CA LYS A 78 -3.35 11.09 4.89
C LYS A 78 -4.39 11.38 3.83
N ILE A 79 -5.64 11.53 4.25
CA ILE A 79 -6.71 12.07 3.42
C ILE A 79 -6.86 13.55 3.78
N ASN A 80 -7.06 14.42 2.79
CA ASN A 80 -7.31 15.84 3.05
C ASN A 80 -8.72 16.08 3.63
N GLU A 81 -8.92 17.24 4.25
CA GLU A 81 -10.20 17.59 4.88
C GLU A 81 -11.36 17.60 3.89
N ASP A 82 -11.13 18.06 2.65
CA ASP A 82 -12.14 18.08 1.59
C ASP A 82 -12.47 16.69 1.03
N ARG A 83 -11.78 15.63 1.46
CA ARG A 83 -11.96 14.24 1.01
C ARG A 83 -11.91 14.09 -0.52
N THR A 84 -10.92 14.72 -1.13
CA THR A 84 -10.66 14.66 -2.58
C THR A 84 -9.30 14.05 -2.91
N LEU A 85 -8.43 13.89 -1.91
CA LEU A 85 -7.03 13.49 -2.08
C LEU A 85 -6.58 12.58 -0.94
N VAL A 86 -5.99 11.44 -1.30
CA VAL A 86 -5.13 10.64 -0.42
C VAL A 86 -3.66 10.87 -0.80
N LYS A 87 -2.83 11.18 0.20
CA LYS A 87 -1.42 11.52 0.02
C LYS A 87 -0.55 10.58 0.85
N LEU A 88 0.36 9.87 0.18
CA LEU A 88 1.45 9.13 0.79
C LEU A 88 2.70 10.00 0.85
N LYS A 89 3.18 10.31 2.06
CA LYS A 89 4.42 11.05 2.30
C LYS A 89 5.48 10.12 2.89
N LEU A 90 6.64 10.04 2.23
CA LEU A 90 7.78 9.25 2.67
C LEU A 90 8.99 10.16 2.92
N THR A 91 9.74 9.86 3.98
CA THR A 91 11.08 10.40 4.19
C THR A 91 12.08 9.28 3.97
N VAL A 92 12.85 9.37 2.90
CA VAL A 92 13.82 8.36 2.46
C VAL A 92 15.23 8.83 2.80
N ASP A 93 15.97 7.97 3.52
CA ASP A 93 17.39 8.12 3.78
C ASP A 93 18.20 7.58 2.60
N THR A 94 18.73 8.49 1.79
CA THR A 94 19.49 8.18 0.58
C THR A 94 20.82 7.49 0.84
N LYS A 95 21.27 7.39 2.10
CA LYS A 95 22.42 6.55 2.48
C LYS A 95 22.14 5.06 2.24
N TYR A 96 20.88 4.64 2.42
CA TYR A 96 20.49 3.22 2.36
C TYR A 96 19.80 2.84 1.06
N GLY A 97 19.18 3.78 0.35
CA GLY A 97 18.55 3.51 -0.95
C GLY A 97 18.07 4.79 -1.62
N SER A 98 18.06 4.80 -2.94
CA SER A 98 17.67 5.97 -3.72
C SER A 98 16.14 6.05 -3.92
N VAL A 99 15.66 7.20 -4.40
CA VAL A 99 14.27 7.33 -4.87
C VAL A 99 14.01 6.42 -6.09
N MET A 100 15.03 6.16 -6.91
CA MET A 100 14.90 5.24 -8.05
C MET A 100 14.74 3.79 -7.60
N ASP A 101 15.48 3.35 -6.57
CA ASP A 101 15.31 2.02 -5.97
C ASP A 101 13.88 1.82 -5.47
N TYR A 102 13.27 2.87 -4.88
CA TYR A 102 11.88 2.81 -4.46
C TYR A 102 10.96 2.55 -5.65
N PHE A 103 11.14 3.25 -6.77
CA PHE A 103 10.31 3.05 -7.95
C PHE A 103 10.55 1.71 -8.64
N GLU A 104 11.79 1.22 -8.69
CA GLU A 104 12.11 -0.09 -9.27
C GLU A 104 11.30 -1.20 -8.59
N ILE A 105 11.12 -1.12 -7.27
CA ILE A 105 10.43 -2.16 -6.50
C ILE A 105 8.94 -1.89 -6.32
N PHE A 106 8.53 -0.63 -6.12
CA PHE A 106 7.17 -0.29 -5.68
C PHE A 106 6.35 0.51 -6.69
N MET A 107 6.82 0.72 -7.92
CA MET A 107 6.02 1.43 -8.93
C MET A 107 4.64 0.77 -9.15
N GLN A 108 4.59 -0.56 -9.29
CA GLN A 108 3.31 -1.27 -9.50
C GLN A 108 2.35 -1.10 -8.30
N ARG A 109 2.90 -1.07 -7.07
CA ARG A 109 2.12 -0.75 -5.86
C ARG A 109 1.49 0.62 -5.95
N MET A 110 2.26 1.63 -6.37
CA MET A 110 1.78 3.02 -6.45
C MET A 110 0.74 3.20 -7.56
N ILE A 111 0.90 2.51 -8.69
CA ILE A 111 -0.13 2.47 -9.73
C ILE A 111 -1.42 1.87 -9.19
N LEU A 112 -1.32 0.78 -8.41
CA LEU A 112 -2.50 0.14 -7.82
C LEU A 112 -3.15 1.03 -6.74
N CYS A 113 -2.37 1.72 -5.91
CA CYS A 113 -2.87 2.76 -4.99
C CYS A 113 -3.62 3.86 -5.74
N ARG A 114 -3.11 4.33 -6.88
CA ARG A 114 -3.78 5.35 -7.70
C ARG A 114 -5.15 4.86 -8.19
N LYS A 115 -5.22 3.66 -8.77
CA LYS A 115 -6.49 3.05 -9.19
C LYS A 115 -7.48 2.89 -8.02
N ALA A 116 -6.97 2.50 -6.85
CA ALA A 116 -7.79 2.34 -5.65
C ALA A 116 -8.33 3.69 -5.15
N ALA A 117 -7.51 4.73 -5.12
CA ALA A 117 -7.99 6.08 -4.80
C ALA A 117 -9.07 6.54 -5.79
N GLU A 118 -8.87 6.33 -7.09
CA GLU A 118 -9.85 6.67 -8.13
C GLU A 118 -11.19 5.96 -7.91
N ARG A 119 -11.17 4.68 -7.48
CA ARG A 119 -12.40 3.92 -7.14
C ARG A 119 -13.17 4.55 -5.99
N LEU A 120 -12.47 5.17 -5.04
CA LEU A 120 -13.06 5.90 -3.90
C LEU A 120 -13.41 7.35 -4.25
N GLY A 121 -13.25 7.78 -5.50
CA GLY A 121 -13.47 9.17 -5.91
C GLY A 121 -12.36 10.13 -5.43
N LEU A 122 -11.20 9.60 -5.06
CA LEU A 122 -10.05 10.36 -4.56
C LEU A 122 -8.92 10.40 -5.59
N GLN A 123 -8.11 11.46 -5.54
CA GLN A 123 -6.80 11.46 -6.18
C GLN A 123 -5.78 10.78 -5.27
N PHE A 124 -4.77 10.13 -5.84
CA PHE A 124 -3.59 9.64 -5.10
C PHE A 124 -2.38 10.52 -5.43
N LYS A 125 -1.64 10.95 -4.40
CA LYS A 125 -0.35 11.62 -4.57
C LYS A 125 0.74 10.97 -3.75
N LEU A 126 1.92 10.81 -4.36
CA LEU A 126 3.13 10.34 -3.70
C LEU A 126 4.12 11.50 -3.53
N MET A 127 4.57 11.72 -2.29
CA MET A 127 5.66 12.64 -1.99
C MET A 127 6.81 11.91 -1.31
N ILE A 128 8.02 12.11 -1.79
CA ILE A 128 9.24 11.57 -1.18
C ILE A 128 10.20 12.74 -0.95
N ASN A 129 10.69 12.91 0.29
CA ASN A 129 11.60 14.00 0.66
C ASN A 129 11.09 15.38 0.21
N GLU A 130 9.80 15.65 0.46
CA GLU A 130 9.08 16.88 0.07
C GLU A 130 8.96 17.15 -1.43
N GLN A 131 9.40 16.24 -2.30
CA GLN A 131 9.16 16.30 -3.73
C GLN A 131 7.91 15.50 -4.10
N GLN A 132 6.99 16.12 -4.85
CA GLN A 132 5.83 15.42 -5.42
C GLN A 132 6.26 14.69 -6.70
N LEU A 133 5.92 13.41 -6.80
CA LEU A 133 6.37 12.55 -7.90
C LEU A 133 5.22 11.99 -8.74
N ILE A 134 4.09 11.67 -8.10
CA ILE A 134 2.83 11.23 -8.71
C ILE A 134 1.71 12.06 -8.09
#